data_AF-A0A2G6DVS1-F1
#
_entry.id   AF-A0A2G6DVS1-F1
#
_cell.length_a   1.000
_cell.length_b   1.000
_cell.length_c   1.000
_cell.angle_alpha   90.00
_cell.angle_beta   90.00
_cell.angle_gamma   90.00
#
_symmetry.space_group_name_H-M   'P 1'
#
loop_
_entity.id
_entity.type
_entity.pdbx_description
1 polymer ?
#
loop_
_entity_poly.entity_id
_entity_poly.type
_entity_poly.pdbx_seq_one_letter_code
_entity_poly.pdbx_strand_id
1 'polypeptide(L)'
;MTESHPKAGGVRRHRVGVAVFVDPAAGIPLQVAAGQGITVLPSLSADNALHNARGYVEHAVSQGATEIVSVHPWAMLEPGCEVMGRLAEALGDRVPVHVVDSESLGMGTGWVALAAAGAAGQELFGAQVRDLAVRVAKRTSVVVAAAQGSRLHLLSLASGGGGFGGLLPGRPLCRLAHAQVRAAGKLRRTGAGTDRLIELVQGCASRWDVHVTVQHDGEPDAAYQLAADLGSTGMAVLGGVEVVPFGPQAVAWAGAGALGVAISPVDWHD
;
A
#
# COMPACT_ATOMS: atom_id res chain seq x y z
N MET A 1 14.70 -58.20 28.72
CA MET A 1 15.62 -57.19 28.18
C MET A 1 15.00 -56.65 26.91
N THR A 2 14.28 -55.54 27.02
CA THR A 2 13.59 -54.88 25.91
C THR A 2 14.17 -53.48 25.80
N GLU A 3 15.00 -53.25 24.79
CA GLU A 3 15.62 -51.96 24.50
C GLU A 3 14.56 -50.94 24.09
N SER A 4 14.31 -49.99 24.97
CA SER A 4 13.56 -48.77 24.68
C SER A 4 14.42 -47.82 23.86
N HIS A 5 14.11 -47.69 22.57
CA HIS A 5 14.63 -46.59 21.75
C HIS A 5 14.02 -45.26 22.23
N PRO A 6 14.82 -44.23 22.55
CA PRO A 6 14.27 -42.91 22.84
C PRO A 6 13.74 -42.30 21.54
N LYS A 7 12.44 -41.99 21.50
CA LYS A 7 11.84 -41.16 20.44
C LYS A 7 12.59 -39.83 20.41
N ALA A 8 13.21 -39.54 19.27
CA ALA A 8 13.80 -38.25 18.97
C ALA A 8 12.77 -37.16 19.25
N GLY A 9 13.04 -36.35 20.27
CA GLY A 9 12.28 -35.15 20.56
C GLY A 9 12.42 -34.23 19.34
N GLY A 10 11.35 -34.12 18.55
CA GLY A 10 11.26 -33.11 17.52
C GLY A 10 11.52 -31.76 18.18
N VAL A 11 12.59 -31.09 17.75
CA VAL A 11 12.87 -29.70 18.11
C VAL A 11 11.63 -28.93 17.67
N ARG A 12 10.77 -28.57 18.62
CA ARG A 12 9.74 -27.57 18.37
C ARG A 12 10.52 -26.32 18.01
N ARG A 13 10.61 -26.01 16.70
CA ARG A 13 11.02 -24.69 16.27
C ARG A 13 10.05 -23.76 17.00
N HIS A 14 10.58 -22.96 17.93
CA HIS A 14 9.80 -21.86 18.49
C HIS A 14 9.17 -21.12 17.31
N ARG A 15 7.89 -20.76 17.41
CA ARG A 15 7.24 -20.01 16.34
C ARG A 15 7.90 -18.63 16.35
N VAL A 16 8.68 -18.35 15.31
CA VAL A 16 9.45 -17.13 15.12
C VAL A 16 8.64 -16.27 14.12
N GLY A 17 8.69 -14.94 14.27
CA GLY A 17 7.67 -14.04 13.71
C GLY A 17 7.74 -13.84 12.20
N VAL A 18 6.66 -13.33 11.62
CA VAL A 18 6.63 -12.74 10.27
C VAL A 18 7.05 -11.28 10.39
N ALA A 19 8.13 -10.87 9.74
CA ALA A 19 8.47 -9.46 9.63
C ALA A 19 7.77 -8.85 8.40
N VAL A 20 7.16 -7.68 8.59
CA VAL A 20 6.47 -6.96 7.50
C VAL A 20 7.31 -5.80 7.05
N PHE A 21 7.64 -5.81 5.76
CA PHE A 21 8.39 -4.75 5.09
C PHE A 21 7.45 -3.96 4.20
N VAL A 22 7.74 -2.67 4.04
CA VAL A 22 7.01 -1.80 3.12
C VAL A 22 7.98 -0.91 2.35
N ASP A 23 7.66 -0.67 1.09
CA ASP A 23 8.36 0.31 0.28
C ASP A 23 8.18 1.74 0.85
N PRO A 24 9.21 2.61 0.82
CA PRO A 24 9.09 3.99 1.28
C PRO A 24 8.06 4.80 0.48
N ALA A 25 7.72 4.41 -0.75
CA ALA A 25 6.68 5.07 -1.54
C ALA A 25 5.24 4.79 -1.08
N ALA A 26 5.03 3.89 -0.11
CA ALA A 26 3.72 3.58 0.47
C ALA A 26 3.10 4.71 1.32
N GLY A 27 3.81 5.82 1.52
CA GLY A 27 3.25 7.02 2.16
C GLY A 27 2.86 6.87 3.63
N ILE A 28 3.15 5.71 4.25
CA ILE A 28 2.93 5.46 5.67
C ILE A 28 3.86 6.35 6.51
N PRO A 29 3.35 7.13 7.47
CA PRO A 29 4.22 7.89 8.38
C PRO A 29 5.16 6.95 9.14
N LEU A 30 6.45 7.30 9.22
CA LEU A 30 7.47 6.44 9.84
C LEU A 30 7.13 6.04 11.28
N GLN A 31 6.50 6.95 12.04
CA GLN A 31 6.07 6.67 13.42
C GLN A 31 4.93 5.64 13.47
N VAL A 32 3.99 5.69 12.52
CA VAL A 32 2.91 4.70 12.40
C VAL A 32 3.49 3.35 12.00
N ALA A 33 4.38 3.30 11.01
CA ALA A 33 5.05 2.08 10.61
C ALA A 33 5.80 1.43 11.78
N ALA A 34 6.62 2.20 12.50
CA ALA A 34 7.37 1.72 13.66
C ALA A 34 6.44 1.20 14.78
N GLY A 35 5.35 1.93 15.07
CA GLY A 35 4.37 1.54 16.09
C GLY A 35 3.63 0.23 15.75
N GLN A 36 3.58 -0.16 14.48
CA GLN A 36 2.95 -1.40 14.00
C GLN A 36 3.98 -2.50 13.70
N GLY A 37 5.26 -2.30 14.04
CA GLY A 37 6.32 -3.27 13.73
C GLY A 37 6.62 -3.42 12.24
N ILE A 38 6.25 -2.44 11.42
CA ILE A 38 6.54 -2.42 9.98
C ILE A 38 7.91 -1.81 9.75
N THR A 39 8.75 -2.50 8.98
CA THR A 39 10.04 -1.97 8.52
C THR A 39 9.87 -1.25 7.19
N VAL A 40 10.17 0.04 7.15
CA VAL A 40 10.23 0.80 5.90
C VAL A 40 11.59 0.56 5.25
N LEU A 41 11.58 0.02 4.03
CA LEU A 41 12.79 -0.25 3.26
C LEU A 41 13.44 1.05 2.74
N PRO A 42 14.72 1.02 2.34
CA PRO A 42 15.30 2.08 1.53
C PRO A 42 14.71 2.03 0.11
N SER A 43 14.92 3.08 -0.66
CA SER A 43 14.51 3.09 -2.07
C SER A 43 15.09 1.88 -2.81
N LEU A 44 14.22 1.12 -3.48
CA LEU A 44 14.59 -0.06 -4.24
C LEU A 44 14.86 0.22 -5.72
N SER A 45 14.93 1.50 -6.11
CA SER A 45 15.28 1.92 -7.47
C SER A 45 16.77 2.18 -7.71
N ALA A 46 17.62 2.06 -6.68
CA ALA A 46 19.06 2.27 -6.77
C ALA A 46 19.82 1.00 -7.22
N ASP A 47 21.01 1.15 -7.81
CA ASP A 47 21.84 0.02 -8.28
C ASP A 47 22.18 -0.98 -7.17
N ASN A 48 22.25 -0.53 -5.92
CA ASN A 48 22.54 -1.36 -4.74
C ASN A 48 21.26 -1.87 -4.03
N ALA A 49 20.07 -1.72 -4.62
CA ALA A 49 18.80 -2.07 -3.99
C ALA A 49 18.75 -3.51 -3.48
N LEU A 50 19.24 -4.48 -4.26
CA LEU A 50 19.28 -5.89 -3.87
C LEU A 50 20.19 -6.14 -2.65
N HIS A 51 21.34 -5.46 -2.61
CA HIS A 51 22.27 -5.53 -1.48
C HIS A 51 21.65 -4.94 -0.22
N ASN A 52 21.03 -3.76 -0.34
CA ASN A 52 20.37 -3.10 0.77
C ASN A 52 19.22 -3.96 1.31
N ALA A 53 18.31 -4.41 0.44
CA ALA A 53 17.18 -5.27 0.81
C ALA A 53 17.65 -6.54 1.54
N ARG A 54 18.73 -7.18 1.07
CA ARG A 54 19.34 -8.32 1.75
C ARG A 54 19.76 -7.99 3.18
N GLY A 55 20.43 -6.85 3.40
CA GLY A 55 20.84 -6.43 4.75
C GLY A 55 19.65 -6.24 5.71
N TYR A 56 18.52 -5.73 5.21
CA TYR A 56 17.29 -5.61 6.02
C TYR A 56 16.69 -6.98 6.35
N VAL A 57 16.67 -7.91 5.40
CA VAL A 57 16.21 -9.30 5.66
C VAL A 57 17.13 -9.98 6.68
N GLU A 58 18.44 -9.89 6.52
CA GLU A 58 19.42 -10.46 7.45
C GLU A 58 19.29 -9.85 8.86
N HIS A 59 19.04 -8.54 8.94
CA HIS A 59 18.75 -7.88 10.21
C HIS A 59 17.46 -8.42 10.84
N ALA A 60 16.36 -8.50 10.11
CA ALA A 60 15.10 -9.04 10.62
C ALA A 60 15.25 -10.49 11.12
N VAL A 61 15.98 -11.33 10.38
CA VAL A 61 16.30 -12.71 10.79
C VAL A 61 17.14 -12.72 12.08
N SER A 62 18.10 -11.82 12.22
CA SER A 62 18.88 -11.70 13.47
C SER A 62 18.03 -11.30 14.68
N GLN A 63 16.88 -10.63 14.44
CA GLN A 63 15.89 -10.28 15.45
C GLN A 63 14.83 -11.37 15.67
N GLY A 64 14.95 -12.53 15.01
CA GLY A 64 13.97 -13.59 15.10
C GLY A 64 12.76 -13.38 14.19
N ALA A 65 12.97 -13.00 12.93
CA ALA A 65 12.02 -13.26 11.87
C ALA A 65 12.34 -14.59 11.19
N THR A 66 11.34 -15.42 10.91
CA THR A 66 11.50 -16.64 10.08
C THR A 66 10.95 -16.49 8.68
N GLU A 67 10.05 -15.54 8.47
CA GLU A 67 9.48 -15.23 7.16
C GLU A 67 9.37 -13.71 7.01
N ILE A 68 9.44 -13.24 5.78
CA ILE A 68 9.28 -11.83 5.42
C ILE A 68 8.05 -11.70 4.53
N VAL A 69 7.20 -10.72 4.80
CA VAL A 69 6.17 -10.26 3.85
C VAL A 69 6.52 -8.85 3.44
N SER A 70 6.78 -8.62 2.16
CA SER A 70 7.20 -7.32 1.64
C SER A 70 6.13 -6.73 0.74
N VAL A 71 5.52 -5.63 1.19
CA VAL A 71 4.43 -4.95 0.49
C VAL A 71 4.97 -3.77 -0.30
N HIS A 72 4.66 -3.74 -1.60
CA HIS A 72 5.15 -2.71 -2.51
C HIS A 72 4.01 -1.99 -3.24
N PRO A 73 4.24 -0.73 -3.66
CA PRO A 73 3.43 -0.08 -4.67
C PRO A 73 3.35 -0.92 -5.93
N TRP A 74 2.42 -0.54 -6.79
CA TRP A 74 2.20 -1.26 -8.02
C TRP A 74 3.49 -1.48 -8.81
N ALA A 75 3.77 -2.70 -9.26
CA ALA A 75 4.99 -3.03 -9.99
C ALA A 75 5.16 -2.25 -11.31
N MET A 76 4.09 -1.63 -11.83
CA MET A 76 4.19 -0.70 -12.97
C MET A 76 4.79 0.66 -12.62
N LEU A 77 4.84 1.01 -11.33
CA LEU A 77 5.36 2.28 -10.83
C LEU A 77 6.85 2.19 -10.55
N GLU A 78 7.28 1.06 -9.98
CA GLU A 78 8.55 0.93 -9.29
C GLU A 78 9.06 -0.53 -9.28
N PRO A 79 10.39 -0.75 -9.20
CA PRO A 79 10.98 -2.08 -9.30
C PRO A 79 10.93 -2.90 -8.00
N GLY A 80 10.30 -2.40 -6.93
CA GLY A 80 10.35 -3.03 -5.60
C GLY A 80 9.93 -4.51 -5.58
N CYS A 81 8.86 -4.85 -6.29
CA CYS A 81 8.41 -6.24 -6.46
C CYS A 81 9.47 -7.12 -7.15
N GLU A 82 10.12 -6.61 -8.20
CA GLU A 82 11.17 -7.34 -8.93
C GLU A 82 12.40 -7.57 -8.03
N VAL A 83 12.86 -6.52 -7.34
CA VAL A 83 14.03 -6.60 -6.45
C VAL A 83 13.80 -7.61 -5.33
N MET A 84 12.63 -7.55 -4.67
CA MET A 84 12.32 -8.50 -3.60
C MET A 84 12.05 -9.91 -4.12
N GLY A 85 11.51 -10.07 -5.34
CA GLY A 85 11.38 -11.38 -6.00
C GLY A 85 12.73 -12.04 -6.26
N ARG A 86 13.68 -11.29 -6.83
CA ARG A 86 15.06 -11.77 -7.04
C ARG A 86 15.75 -12.10 -5.71
N LEU A 87 15.48 -11.33 -4.66
CA LEU A 87 16.00 -11.64 -3.33
C LEU A 87 15.40 -12.93 -2.77
N ALA A 88 14.08 -13.13 -2.92
CA ALA A 88 13.39 -14.34 -2.52
C ALA A 88 14.00 -15.58 -3.20
N GLU A 89 14.22 -15.53 -4.51
CA GLU A 89 14.88 -16.59 -5.27
C GLU A 89 16.29 -16.89 -4.74
N ALA A 90 17.09 -15.84 -4.48
CA ALA A 90 18.45 -15.99 -3.98
C ALA A 90 18.52 -16.56 -2.56
N LEU A 91 17.51 -16.32 -1.72
CA LEU A 91 17.43 -16.83 -0.35
C LEU A 91 16.88 -18.26 -0.31
N GLY A 92 15.92 -18.58 -1.18
CA GLY A 92 15.22 -19.87 -1.21
C GLY A 92 14.54 -20.17 0.13
N ASP A 93 14.50 -21.45 0.50
CA ASP A 93 13.81 -21.91 1.72
C ASP A 93 14.51 -21.53 3.04
N ARG A 94 15.67 -20.86 2.96
CA ARG A 94 16.39 -20.40 4.15
C ARG A 94 15.62 -19.31 4.89
N VAL A 95 15.02 -18.40 4.13
CA VAL A 95 14.20 -17.29 4.62
C VAL A 95 13.11 -17.04 3.59
N PRO A 96 11.90 -17.60 3.76
CA PRO A 96 10.78 -17.35 2.87
C PRO A 96 10.45 -15.85 2.81
N VAL A 97 10.47 -15.29 1.60
CA VAL A 97 10.10 -13.90 1.33
C VAL A 97 8.87 -13.91 0.43
N HIS A 98 7.76 -13.37 0.94
CA HIS A 98 6.49 -13.25 0.24
C HIS A 98 6.32 -11.83 -0.25
N VAL A 99 6.39 -11.63 -1.57
CA VAL A 99 6.22 -10.32 -2.20
C VAL A 99 4.74 -10.06 -2.45
N VAL A 100 4.27 -8.87 -2.07
CA VAL A 100 2.91 -8.38 -2.31
C VAL A 100 2.98 -7.14 -3.19
N ASP A 101 2.51 -7.28 -4.43
CA ASP A 101 2.15 -6.13 -5.27
C ASP A 101 0.78 -5.62 -4.80
N SER A 102 0.75 -4.40 -4.25
CA SER A 102 -0.51 -3.80 -3.78
C SER A 102 -1.41 -3.30 -4.91
N GLU A 103 -0.92 -3.24 -6.16
CA GLU A 103 -1.61 -2.65 -7.31
C GLU A 103 -2.12 -1.22 -7.03
N SER A 104 -1.43 -0.53 -6.12
CA SER A 104 -1.84 0.76 -5.56
C SER A 104 -0.65 1.72 -5.47
N LEU A 105 -0.90 2.91 -4.90
CA LEU A 105 0.12 3.93 -4.65
C LEU A 105 -0.16 4.66 -3.34
N GLY A 106 0.89 5.24 -2.75
CA GLY A 106 0.78 5.99 -1.51
C GLY A 106 0.10 5.16 -0.42
N MET A 107 -0.79 5.78 0.36
CA MET A 107 -1.49 5.13 1.46
C MET A 107 -2.42 4.00 1.01
N GLY A 108 -2.73 3.86 -0.27
CA GLY A 108 -3.35 2.62 -0.75
C GLY A 108 -2.46 1.40 -0.50
N THR A 109 -1.15 1.53 -0.74
CA THR A 109 -0.15 0.53 -0.35
C THR A 109 0.08 0.51 1.16
N GLY A 110 0.08 1.68 1.81
CA GLY A 110 0.21 1.81 3.26
C GLY A 110 -0.84 0.99 4.03
N TRP A 111 -2.12 1.06 3.62
CA TRP A 111 -3.20 0.28 4.23
C TRP A 111 -3.03 -1.24 4.04
N VAL A 112 -2.50 -1.67 2.89
CA VAL A 112 -2.16 -3.10 2.67
C VAL A 112 -1.05 -3.56 3.62
N ALA A 113 -0.04 -2.72 3.84
CA ALA A 113 1.05 -3.01 4.77
C ALA A 113 0.58 -3.05 6.23
N LEU A 114 -0.31 -2.14 6.62
CA LEU A 114 -0.95 -2.13 7.95
C LEU A 114 -1.78 -3.40 8.19
N ALA A 115 -2.56 -3.83 7.20
CA ALA A 115 -3.30 -5.09 7.27
C ALA A 115 -2.37 -6.31 7.39
N ALA A 116 -1.26 -6.32 6.63
CA ALA A 116 -0.24 -7.37 6.73
C ALA A 116 0.40 -7.41 8.12
N ALA A 117 0.72 -6.25 8.70
CA ALA A 117 1.28 -6.16 10.06
C ALA A 117 0.29 -6.64 11.12
N GLY A 118 -0.98 -6.25 11.02
CA GLY A 118 -2.04 -6.75 11.89
C GLY A 118 -2.16 -8.28 11.82
N ALA A 119 -2.14 -8.85 10.62
CA ALA A 119 -2.17 -10.30 10.40
C ALA A 119 -0.93 -11.02 10.96
N ALA A 120 0.26 -10.44 10.81
CA ALA A 120 1.50 -10.96 11.40
C ALA A 120 1.45 -10.93 12.93
N GLY A 121 0.86 -9.88 13.53
CA GLY A 121 0.64 -9.77 14.97
C GLY A 121 -0.35 -10.80 15.53
N GLN A 122 -1.20 -11.39 14.70
CA GLN A 122 -2.07 -12.53 15.04
C GLN A 122 -1.37 -13.89 14.84
N GLU A 123 -0.04 -13.90 14.70
CA GLU A 123 0.78 -15.10 14.53
C GLU A 123 0.38 -15.98 13.32
N LEU A 124 -0.15 -15.36 12.26
CA LEU A 124 -0.37 -16.03 10.98
C LEU A 124 0.97 -16.31 10.28
N PHE A 125 1.01 -17.37 9.47
CA PHE A 125 2.20 -17.69 8.67
C PHE A 125 2.38 -16.72 7.50
N GLY A 126 3.60 -16.57 6.98
CA GLY A 126 3.92 -15.57 5.95
C GLY A 126 3.03 -15.68 4.71
N ALA A 127 2.73 -16.89 4.25
CA ALA A 127 1.81 -17.12 3.13
C ALA A 127 0.37 -16.66 3.42
N GLN A 128 -0.11 -16.84 4.65
CA GLN A 128 -1.46 -16.40 5.06
C GLN A 128 -1.53 -14.87 5.19
N VAL A 129 -0.46 -14.26 5.73
CA VAL A 129 -0.32 -12.80 5.81
C VAL A 129 -0.30 -12.20 4.40
N ARG A 130 0.48 -12.77 3.48
CA ARG A 130 0.48 -12.39 2.06
C ARG A 130 -0.93 -12.49 1.45
N ASP A 131 -1.61 -13.61 1.64
CA ASP A 131 -2.95 -13.81 1.07
C ASP A 131 -3.98 -12.82 1.59
N LEU A 132 -3.91 -12.49 2.87
CA LEU A 132 -4.71 -11.43 3.45
C LEU A 132 -4.36 -10.09 2.79
N ALA A 133 -3.09 -9.71 2.75
CA ALA A 133 -2.63 -8.46 2.13
C ALA A 133 -3.09 -8.33 0.67
N VAL A 134 -3.03 -9.41 -0.12
CA VAL A 134 -3.54 -9.44 -1.51
C VAL A 134 -5.06 -9.25 -1.57
N ARG A 135 -5.83 -9.86 -0.66
CA ARG A 135 -7.29 -9.63 -0.59
C ARG A 135 -7.62 -8.19 -0.25
N VAL A 136 -6.86 -7.61 0.69
CA VAL A 136 -6.97 -6.19 1.05
C VAL A 136 -6.68 -5.31 -0.14
N ALA A 137 -5.55 -5.52 -0.82
CA ALA A 137 -5.15 -4.75 -1.99
C ALA A 137 -6.24 -4.70 -3.07
N LYS A 138 -6.91 -5.82 -3.33
CA LYS A 138 -8.04 -5.91 -4.29
C LYS A 138 -9.26 -5.09 -3.90
N ARG A 139 -9.43 -4.77 -2.61
CA ARG A 139 -10.53 -3.98 -2.05
C ARG A 139 -10.13 -2.53 -1.76
N THR A 140 -8.83 -2.24 -1.74
CA THR A 140 -8.30 -0.89 -1.63
C THR A 140 -8.51 -0.11 -2.93
N SER A 141 -8.92 1.14 -2.81
CA SER A 141 -9.04 2.07 -3.94
C SER A 141 -8.33 3.37 -3.63
N VAL A 142 -7.75 4.00 -4.65
CA VAL A 142 -7.20 5.35 -4.55
C VAL A 142 -7.88 6.24 -5.59
N VAL A 143 -8.48 7.34 -5.15
CA VAL A 143 -9.03 8.38 -6.02
C VAL A 143 -8.07 9.55 -6.03
N VAL A 144 -7.60 9.98 -7.21
CA VAL A 144 -6.59 11.04 -7.35
C VAL A 144 -7.12 12.16 -8.24
N ALA A 145 -7.09 13.39 -7.73
CA ALA A 145 -7.13 14.61 -8.53
C ALA A 145 -5.72 14.93 -9.01
N ALA A 146 -5.38 14.40 -10.18
CA ALA A 146 -4.06 14.53 -10.76
C ALA A 146 -3.74 15.99 -11.08
N ALA A 147 -2.46 16.33 -11.02
CA ALA A 147 -1.99 17.70 -11.18
C ALA A 147 -0.96 17.84 -12.32
N GLN A 148 -0.29 18.99 -12.38
CA GLN A 148 0.67 19.27 -13.44
C GLN A 148 1.81 18.24 -13.41
N GLY A 149 2.18 17.74 -14.59
CA GLY A 149 3.22 16.71 -14.73
C GLY A 149 2.76 15.28 -14.42
N SER A 150 1.47 15.05 -14.15
CA SER A 150 0.95 13.70 -13.91
C SER A 150 1.20 12.74 -15.08
N ARG A 151 1.64 11.52 -14.73
CA ARG A 151 1.86 10.39 -15.64
C ARG A 151 0.80 9.29 -15.49
N LEU A 152 -0.26 9.52 -14.69
CA LEU A 152 -1.32 8.52 -14.46
C LEU A 152 -2.05 8.11 -15.75
N HIS A 153 -2.05 8.97 -16.79
CA HIS A 153 -2.61 8.63 -18.09
C HIS A 153 -1.83 7.49 -18.78
N LEU A 154 -0.51 7.40 -18.57
CA LEU A 154 0.31 6.31 -19.09
C LEU A 154 -0.02 5.00 -18.40
N LEU A 155 -0.19 5.03 -17.06
CA LEU A 155 -0.63 3.86 -16.31
C LEU A 155 -2.04 3.42 -16.71
N SER A 156 -2.94 4.36 -16.97
CA SER A 156 -4.28 4.06 -17.52
C SER A 156 -4.17 3.36 -18.86
N LEU A 157 -3.30 3.79 -19.77
CA LEU A 157 -3.08 3.08 -21.03
C LEU A 157 -2.50 1.68 -20.80
N ALA A 158 -1.46 1.55 -19.98
CA ALA A 158 -0.77 0.29 -19.71
C ALA A 158 -1.67 -0.74 -19.01
N SER A 159 -2.56 -0.30 -18.12
CA SER A 159 -3.54 -1.14 -17.41
C SER A 159 -4.87 -1.32 -18.16
N GLY A 160 -4.97 -0.93 -19.43
CA GLY A 160 -6.18 -1.10 -20.24
C GLY A 160 -7.36 -0.19 -19.87
N GLY A 161 -7.11 0.88 -19.12
CA GLY A 161 -8.08 1.91 -18.74
C GLY A 161 -8.37 2.97 -19.82
N GLY A 162 -7.69 2.89 -20.97
CA GLY A 162 -7.96 3.71 -22.16
C GLY A 162 -7.30 5.10 -22.17
N GLY A 163 -6.41 5.38 -21.22
CA GLY A 163 -5.83 6.72 -21.05
C GLY A 163 -6.86 7.73 -20.54
N PHE A 164 -6.55 9.02 -20.65
CA PHE A 164 -7.45 10.10 -20.20
C PHE A 164 -8.16 10.82 -21.35
N GLY A 165 -8.07 10.32 -22.58
CA GLY A 165 -8.73 10.88 -23.77
C GLY A 165 -8.42 12.36 -23.99
N GLY A 166 -7.32 12.70 -24.69
CA GLY A 166 -6.96 14.05 -25.14
C GLY A 166 -6.89 15.11 -24.03
N LEU A 167 -5.67 15.45 -23.55
CA LEU A 167 -5.34 16.46 -22.52
C LEU A 167 -6.55 17.22 -21.97
N LEU A 168 -7.21 16.64 -20.98
CA LEU A 168 -8.36 17.28 -20.34
C LEU A 168 -7.87 18.58 -19.69
N PRO A 169 -8.32 19.77 -20.11
CA PRO A 169 -8.00 20.99 -19.36
C PRO A 169 -8.54 20.84 -17.93
N GLY A 170 -7.72 21.18 -16.95
CA GLY A 170 -8.02 21.05 -15.51
C GLY A 170 -7.29 19.89 -14.82
N ARG A 171 -7.73 19.54 -13.61
CA ARG A 171 -7.20 18.44 -12.81
C ARG A 171 -8.06 17.18 -13.03
N PRO A 172 -7.61 16.17 -13.81
CA PRO A 172 -8.41 14.97 -14.06
C PRO A 172 -8.56 14.15 -12.78
N LEU A 173 -9.75 13.62 -12.56
CA LEU A 173 -10.01 12.67 -11.49
C LEU A 173 -9.80 11.25 -12.03
N CYS A 174 -9.04 10.47 -11.29
CA CYS A 174 -8.68 9.10 -11.66
C CYS A 174 -8.98 8.18 -10.50
N ARG A 175 -9.39 6.94 -10.79
CA ARG A 175 -9.50 5.88 -9.79
C ARG A 175 -8.49 4.80 -10.11
N LEU A 176 -7.72 4.41 -9.11
CA LEU A 176 -6.88 3.23 -9.09
C LEU A 176 -7.58 2.16 -8.26
N ALA A 177 -7.95 1.06 -8.90
CA ALA A 177 -8.55 -0.11 -8.27
C ALA A 177 -8.44 -1.30 -9.22
N HIS A 178 -8.37 -2.52 -8.67
CA HIS A 178 -8.36 -3.77 -9.44
C HIS A 178 -7.30 -3.80 -10.57
N ALA A 179 -6.03 -3.55 -10.23
CA ALA A 179 -4.94 -3.44 -11.19
C ALA A 179 -5.21 -2.46 -12.34
N GLN A 180 -6.00 -1.41 -12.13
CA GLN A 180 -6.39 -0.51 -13.22
C GLN A 180 -6.49 0.94 -12.81
N VAL A 181 -5.98 1.84 -13.65
CA VAL A 181 -6.24 3.27 -13.57
C VAL A 181 -7.32 3.64 -14.58
N ARG A 182 -8.42 4.25 -14.13
CA ARG A 182 -9.46 4.80 -15.01
C ARG A 182 -9.71 6.27 -14.76
N ALA A 183 -9.96 7.02 -15.82
CA ALA A 183 -10.52 8.37 -15.69
C ALA A 183 -11.93 8.28 -15.08
N ALA A 184 -12.18 9.11 -14.07
CA ALA A 184 -13.40 9.09 -13.26
C ALA A 184 -14.13 10.45 -13.25
N GLY A 185 -13.55 11.47 -13.90
CA GLY A 185 -14.14 12.78 -14.06
C GLY A 185 -13.08 13.89 -14.10
N LYS A 186 -13.49 15.09 -13.69
CA LYS A 186 -12.61 16.26 -13.55
C LYS A 186 -12.93 16.99 -12.26
N LEU A 187 -11.91 17.49 -11.58
CA LEU A 187 -12.06 18.44 -10.49
C LEU A 187 -12.49 19.78 -11.08
N ARG A 188 -13.59 20.37 -10.57
CA ARG A 188 -14.03 21.71 -10.99
C ARG A 188 -13.37 22.76 -10.10
N ARG A 189 -13.03 23.93 -10.67
CA ARG A 189 -12.22 24.96 -9.99
C ARG A 189 -13.03 25.97 -9.16
N THR A 190 -14.36 25.91 -9.16
CA THR A 190 -15.21 26.80 -8.34
C THR A 190 -15.25 26.29 -6.90
N GLY A 191 -15.49 27.17 -5.91
CA GLY A 191 -15.33 26.93 -4.45
C GLY A 191 -16.08 25.75 -3.79
N ALA A 192 -16.63 24.82 -4.58
CA ALA A 192 -17.17 23.50 -4.23
C ALA A 192 -16.35 22.38 -4.92
N GLY A 193 -15.02 22.57 -5.04
CA GLY A 193 -14.22 21.92 -6.08
C GLY A 193 -14.01 20.42 -5.93
N THR A 194 -14.31 19.84 -4.77
CA THR A 194 -14.04 18.45 -4.39
C THR A 194 -15.27 17.53 -4.42
N ASP A 195 -16.48 18.04 -4.68
CA ASP A 195 -17.73 17.26 -4.63
C ASP A 195 -17.64 15.97 -5.45
N ARG A 196 -17.17 16.08 -6.70
CA ARG A 196 -17.04 14.91 -7.57
C ARG A 196 -16.01 13.89 -7.06
N LEU A 197 -14.97 14.35 -6.38
CA LEU A 197 -14.00 13.47 -5.74
C LEU A 197 -14.66 12.74 -4.56
N ILE A 198 -15.41 13.47 -3.72
CA ILE A 198 -16.15 12.92 -2.58
C ILE A 198 -17.17 11.87 -3.04
N GLU A 199 -17.94 12.14 -4.09
CA GLU A 199 -18.87 11.17 -4.68
C GLU A 199 -18.18 9.87 -5.10
N LEU A 200 -17.00 9.98 -5.73
CA LEU A 200 -16.21 8.82 -6.14
C LEU A 200 -15.71 8.02 -4.94
N VAL A 201 -15.29 8.71 -3.88
CA VAL A 201 -14.85 8.11 -2.61
C VAL A 201 -16.00 7.37 -1.93
N GLN A 202 -17.18 8.00 -1.82
CA GLN A 202 -18.38 7.38 -1.26
C GLN A 202 -18.81 6.14 -2.04
N GLY A 203 -18.71 6.18 -3.37
CA GLY A 203 -18.98 5.02 -4.23
C GLY A 203 -18.10 3.82 -3.90
N CYS A 204 -16.83 4.06 -3.52
CA CYS A 204 -15.90 3.01 -3.11
C CYS A 204 -16.22 2.45 -1.72
N ALA A 205 -16.75 3.28 -0.81
CA ALA A 205 -17.01 2.90 0.59
C ALA A 205 -18.38 2.24 0.83
N SER A 206 -19.27 2.24 -0.16
CA SER A 206 -20.72 1.97 -0.02
C SER A 206 -21.18 0.66 0.65
N ARG A 207 -20.28 -0.27 1.02
CA ARG A 207 -20.63 -1.57 1.61
C ARG A 207 -19.80 -1.95 2.83
N TRP A 208 -18.88 -1.10 3.29
CA TRP A 208 -17.87 -1.48 4.27
C TRP A 208 -17.62 -0.33 5.25
N ASP A 209 -17.29 -0.70 6.48
CA ASP A 209 -16.53 0.18 7.35
C ASP A 209 -15.15 0.36 6.72
N VAL A 210 -14.68 1.60 6.63
CA VAL A 210 -13.46 1.93 5.88
C VAL A 210 -12.49 2.74 6.70
N HIS A 211 -11.21 2.50 6.43
CA HIS A 211 -10.15 3.44 6.68
C HIS A 211 -10.04 4.41 5.51
N VAL A 212 -9.84 5.69 5.81
CA VAL A 212 -9.73 6.75 4.80
C VAL A 212 -8.53 7.64 5.12
N THR A 213 -7.67 7.85 4.12
CA THR A 213 -6.56 8.79 4.22
C THR A 213 -6.56 9.73 3.04
N VAL A 214 -6.54 11.04 3.31
CA VAL A 214 -6.29 12.07 2.31
C VAL A 214 -4.79 12.29 2.19
N GLN A 215 -4.32 12.36 0.94
CA GLN A 215 -2.94 12.68 0.61
C GLN A 215 -2.82 13.93 -0.25
N HIS A 216 -1.74 14.67 -0.06
CA HIS A 216 -1.48 15.89 -0.82
C HIS A 216 -0.01 16.10 -1.11
N ASP A 217 0.26 16.87 -2.15
CA ASP A 217 1.55 17.48 -2.42
C ASP A 217 1.36 19.00 -2.51
N GLY A 218 2.06 19.76 -1.68
CA GLY A 218 1.98 21.24 -1.68
C GLY A 218 0.63 21.87 -1.31
N GLU A 219 -0.42 21.07 -1.05
CA GLU A 219 -1.81 21.54 -0.87
C GLU A 219 -2.44 21.13 0.49
N PRO A 220 -1.82 21.43 1.66
CA PRO A 220 -2.31 20.95 2.96
C PRO A 220 -3.69 21.48 3.33
N ASP A 221 -3.98 22.76 3.09
CA ASP A 221 -5.26 23.37 3.46
C ASP A 221 -6.42 22.73 2.68
N ALA A 222 -6.23 22.48 1.38
CA ALA A 222 -7.21 21.77 0.56
C ALA A 222 -7.40 20.31 1.02
N ALA A 223 -6.33 19.67 1.49
CA ALA A 223 -6.38 18.31 2.02
C ALA A 223 -7.16 18.22 3.33
N TYR A 224 -6.93 19.15 4.26
CA TYR A 224 -7.68 19.21 5.53
C TYR A 224 -9.15 19.57 5.30
N GLN A 225 -9.45 20.48 4.36
CA GLN A 225 -10.83 20.75 3.99
C GLN A 225 -11.51 19.50 3.42
N LEU A 226 -10.86 18.81 2.48
CA LEU A 226 -11.37 17.57 1.91
C LEU A 226 -11.58 16.49 2.99
N ALA A 227 -10.67 16.37 3.97
CA ALA A 227 -10.82 15.44 5.07
C ALA A 227 -12.04 15.79 5.96
N ALA A 228 -12.26 17.07 6.25
CA ALA A 228 -13.43 17.53 7.00
C ALA A 228 -14.74 17.26 6.25
N ASP A 229 -14.76 17.52 4.93
CA ASP A 229 -15.93 17.26 4.09
C ASP A 229 -16.23 15.75 4.03
N LEU A 230 -15.21 14.91 3.86
CA LEU A 230 -15.33 13.45 3.89
C LEU A 230 -15.81 12.94 5.24
N GLY A 231 -15.28 13.47 6.35
CA GLY A 231 -15.70 13.12 7.71
C GLY A 231 -17.14 13.57 8.03
N SER A 232 -17.66 14.55 7.29
CA SER A 232 -19.05 15.01 7.40
C SER A 232 -20.01 14.21 6.52
N THR A 233 -19.50 13.26 5.73
CA THR A 233 -20.35 12.34 4.98
C THR A 233 -20.93 11.25 5.89
N GLY A 234 -21.99 10.58 5.45
CA GLY A 234 -22.53 9.40 6.15
C GLY A 234 -21.69 8.13 6.02
N MET A 235 -20.41 8.21 5.65
CA MET A 235 -19.52 7.05 5.56
C MET A 235 -19.13 6.55 6.95
N ALA A 236 -19.11 5.23 7.13
CA ALA A 236 -18.58 4.60 8.35
C ALA A 236 -17.04 4.58 8.31
N VAL A 237 -16.42 5.70 8.69
CA VAL A 237 -14.95 5.85 8.69
C VAL A 237 -14.37 5.51 10.06
N LEU A 238 -13.66 4.39 10.16
CA LEU A 238 -13.01 3.98 11.40
C LEU A 238 -11.75 4.81 11.66
N GLY A 239 -11.69 5.44 12.83
CA GLY A 239 -10.54 6.27 13.25
C GLY A 239 -10.53 7.68 12.66
N GLY A 240 -11.56 8.05 11.89
CA GLY A 240 -11.63 9.34 11.22
C GLY A 240 -10.82 9.40 9.91
N VAL A 241 -10.75 10.59 9.32
CA VAL A 241 -10.03 10.81 8.06
C VAL A 241 -8.65 11.43 8.35
N GLU A 242 -7.60 10.67 8.11
CA GLU A 242 -6.22 11.15 8.31
C GLU A 242 -5.74 11.95 7.10
N VAL A 243 -4.84 12.91 7.33
CA VAL A 243 -4.16 13.67 6.28
C VAL A 243 -2.66 13.43 6.37
N VAL A 244 -2.06 12.93 5.28
CA VAL A 244 -0.61 12.70 5.20
C VAL A 244 -0.06 13.20 3.86
N PRO A 245 1.16 13.75 3.79
CA PRO A 245 1.75 14.13 2.51
C PRO A 245 1.96 12.91 1.59
N PHE A 246 1.96 13.14 0.27
CA PHE A 246 2.45 12.14 -0.67
C PHE A 246 3.97 11.96 -0.55
N GLY A 247 4.42 10.70 -0.69
CA GLY A 247 5.84 10.41 -0.88
C GLY A 247 6.33 10.85 -2.28
N PRO A 248 7.64 11.12 -2.46
CA PRO A 248 8.18 11.65 -3.72
C PRO A 248 7.82 10.84 -4.96
N GLN A 249 7.79 9.51 -4.87
CA GLN A 249 7.45 8.67 -6.03
C GLN A 249 5.96 8.71 -6.37
N ALA A 250 5.08 8.79 -5.36
CA ALA A 250 3.66 9.03 -5.60
C ALA A 250 3.44 10.38 -6.31
N VAL A 251 4.19 11.43 -5.94
CA VAL A 251 4.17 12.74 -6.63
C VAL A 251 4.66 12.63 -8.07
N ALA A 252 5.72 11.86 -8.34
CA ALA A 252 6.24 11.65 -9.70
C ALA A 252 5.20 11.04 -10.66
N TRP A 253 4.24 10.29 -10.14
CA TRP A 253 3.12 9.73 -10.90
C TRP A 253 1.88 10.63 -10.89
N ALA A 254 1.47 11.14 -9.74
CA ALA A 254 0.26 11.93 -9.55
C ALA A 254 0.37 13.39 -10.03
N GLY A 255 1.60 13.92 -10.13
CA GLY A 255 1.91 15.31 -10.46
C GLY A 255 2.03 16.21 -9.23
N ALA A 256 2.81 17.28 -9.35
CA ALA A 256 2.99 18.26 -8.27
C ALA A 256 1.70 19.05 -8.03
N GLY A 257 1.27 19.17 -6.77
CA GLY A 257 -0.05 19.73 -6.42
C GLY A 257 -1.20 18.71 -6.40
N ALA A 258 -0.90 17.40 -6.49
CA ALA A 258 -1.94 16.37 -6.49
C ALA A 258 -2.64 16.27 -5.13
N LEU A 259 -3.91 15.86 -5.18
CA LEU A 259 -4.72 15.45 -4.03
C LEU A 259 -5.19 14.02 -4.28
N GLY A 260 -5.13 13.17 -3.28
CA GLY A 260 -5.59 11.80 -3.38
C GLY A 260 -6.31 11.34 -2.13
N VAL A 261 -7.14 10.31 -2.26
CA VAL A 261 -7.84 9.67 -1.15
C VAL A 261 -7.67 8.17 -1.31
N ALA A 262 -6.99 7.56 -0.34
CA ALA A 262 -6.92 6.11 -0.19
C ALA A 262 -8.06 5.63 0.69
N ILE A 263 -8.73 4.57 0.26
CA ILE A 263 -9.86 3.95 0.95
C ILE A 263 -9.59 2.46 1.01
N SER A 264 -9.70 1.90 2.20
CA SER A 264 -9.45 0.50 2.47
C SER A 264 -10.50 -0.05 3.43
N PRO A 265 -11.01 -1.27 3.26
CA PRO A 265 -11.94 -1.86 4.23
C PRO A 265 -11.26 -2.02 5.60
N VAL A 266 -12.03 -1.93 6.68
CA VAL A 266 -11.57 -2.22 8.06
C VAL A 266 -11.51 -3.72 8.31
N ASP A 267 -12.54 -4.44 7.84
CA ASP A 267 -12.62 -5.88 8.00
C ASP A 267 -11.85 -6.57 6.87
N TRP A 268 -10.71 -7.11 7.24
CA TRP A 268 -9.83 -7.89 6.36
C TRP A 268 -10.21 -9.37 6.31
N HIS A 269 -11.22 -9.75 7.10
CA HIS A 269 -11.75 -11.11 7.22
C HIS A 269 -12.95 -11.28 6.30
N ASP A 270 -12.93 -12.34 5.50
CA ASP A 270 -14.12 -12.90 4.83
C ASP A 270 -14.58 -14.14 5.61
#